data_AF-A0A7S3ZG20-F1
#
_entry.id   AF-A0A7S3ZG20-F1
#
_cell.length_a   1.000
_cell.length_b   1.000
_cell.length_c   1.000
_cell.angle_alpha   90.00
_cell.angle_beta   90.00
_cell.angle_gamma   90.00
#
_symmetry.space_group_name_H-M   'P 1'
#
loop_
_entity.id
_entity.type
_entity.pdbx_description
1 polymer ?
#
loop_
_entity_poly.entity_id
_entity_poly.type
_entity_poly.pdbx_seq_one_letter_code
_entity_poly.pdbx_strand_id
1 'polypeptide(L)'
;GCIAEDDPLGIQRVALGVAFEAMMVAKEQGVMLDAEEMCSLVLKVSKDTQRNTSSMLADFKARRPTEIEAINGWIASEGARVGVACLLNECLADAVREQKAFASFQELEDHIAHMLVVGTRG
;
A
#
# COMPACT_ATOMS: atom_id res chain seq x y z
N GLY A 1 -14.45 5.69 -20.10
CA GLY A 1 -13.57 4.80 -19.33
C GLY A 1 -13.19 5.51 -18.05
N CYS A 2 -13.14 4.82 -16.91
CA CYS A 2 -13.13 5.39 -15.56
C CYS A 2 -11.83 6.13 -15.16
N ILE A 3 -10.92 6.35 -16.09
CA ILE A 3 -9.62 6.99 -15.87
C ILE A 3 -9.79 8.46 -16.27
N ALA A 4 -9.49 9.41 -15.38
CA ALA A 4 -9.51 10.82 -15.76
C ALA A 4 -8.43 11.08 -16.83
N GLU A 5 -8.75 11.92 -17.82
CA GLU A 5 -7.84 12.27 -18.92
C GLU A 5 -6.56 13.00 -18.42
N ASP A 6 -6.58 13.50 -17.16
CA ASP A 6 -5.47 14.17 -16.47
C ASP A 6 -4.88 13.32 -15.31
N ASP A 7 -4.35 12.12 -15.58
CA ASP A 7 -3.58 11.30 -14.62
C ASP A 7 -2.11 11.09 -15.07
N PRO A 8 -1.27 12.14 -15.05
CA PRO A 8 0.08 12.09 -15.62
C PRO A 8 1.04 11.11 -14.91
N LEU A 9 0.71 10.72 -13.66
CA LEU A 9 1.49 9.76 -12.87
C LEU A 9 0.86 8.37 -12.85
N GLY A 10 -0.32 8.18 -13.45
CA GLY A 10 -1.03 6.90 -13.44
C GLY A 10 -1.56 6.47 -12.08
N ILE A 11 -1.67 7.39 -11.10
CA ILE A 11 -2.05 7.08 -9.72
C ILE A 11 -3.51 6.62 -9.65
N GLN A 12 -4.41 7.25 -10.41
CA GLN A 12 -5.81 6.83 -10.47
C GLN A 12 -5.92 5.46 -11.12
N ARG A 13 -5.14 5.21 -12.18
CA ARG A 13 -5.09 3.89 -12.81
C ARG A 13 -4.65 2.80 -11.83
N VAL A 14 -3.61 3.05 -11.03
CA VAL A 14 -3.15 2.10 -10.00
C VAL A 14 -4.21 1.92 -8.91
N ALA A 15 -4.78 3.00 -8.39
CA ALA A 15 -5.81 2.93 -7.35
C ALA A 15 -7.04 2.12 -7.79
N LEU A 16 -7.51 2.33 -9.03
CA LEU A 16 -8.59 1.56 -9.61
C LEU A 16 -8.19 0.10 -9.81
N GLY A 17 -6.98 -0.18 -10.30
CA GLY A 17 -6.47 -1.55 -10.47
C GLY A 17 -6.42 -2.34 -9.16
N VAL A 18 -5.92 -1.72 -8.10
CA VAL A 18 -5.87 -2.30 -6.74
C VAL A 18 -7.26 -2.65 -6.24
N ALA A 19 -8.22 -1.75 -6.46
CA ALA A 19 -9.60 -1.98 -6.06
C ALA A 19 -10.29 -3.06 -6.91
N PHE A 20 -9.98 -3.14 -8.21
CA PHE A 20 -10.48 -4.20 -9.07
C PHE A 20 -9.98 -5.59 -8.66
N GLU A 21 -8.70 -5.72 -8.30
CA GLU A 21 -8.20 -6.99 -7.75
C GLU A 21 -8.98 -7.40 -6.50
N ALA A 22 -9.27 -6.47 -5.59
CA ALA A 22 -10.08 -6.74 -4.41
C ALA A 22 -11.51 -7.19 -4.77
N MET A 23 -12.13 -6.57 -5.79
CA MET A 23 -13.43 -7.00 -6.29
C MET A 23 -13.41 -8.41 -6.86
N MET A 24 -12.34 -8.79 -7.56
CA MET A 24 -12.20 -10.14 -8.12
C MET A 24 -12.09 -11.18 -7.00
N VAL A 25 -11.36 -10.88 -5.92
CA VAL A 25 -11.33 -11.74 -4.72
C VAL A 25 -12.71 -11.84 -4.09
N ALA A 26 -13.40 -10.72 -3.90
CA ALA A 26 -14.74 -10.68 -3.32
C ALA A 26 -15.74 -11.52 -4.14
N LYS A 27 -15.63 -11.48 -5.47
CA LYS A 27 -16.46 -12.26 -6.38
C LYS A 27 -16.31 -13.77 -6.16
N GLU A 28 -15.08 -14.27 -6.02
CA GLU A 28 -14.83 -15.70 -5.74
C GLU A 28 -15.34 -16.13 -4.36
N GLN A 29 -15.57 -15.18 -3.45
CA GLN A 29 -16.19 -15.41 -2.14
C GLN A 29 -17.73 -15.27 -2.17
N GLY A 30 -18.32 -15.06 -3.35
CA GLY A 30 -19.77 -14.89 -3.51
C GLY A 30 -20.29 -13.48 -3.21
N VAL A 31 -19.41 -12.49 -3.07
CA VAL A 31 -19.77 -11.09 -2.90
C VAL A 31 -19.67 -10.38 -4.25
N MET A 32 -20.82 -10.01 -4.81
CA MET A 32 -20.90 -9.29 -6.07
C MET A 32 -20.87 -7.78 -5.81
N LEU A 33 -19.84 -7.11 -6.31
CA LEU A 33 -19.69 -5.66 -6.28
C LEU A 33 -19.86 -5.10 -7.70
N ASP A 34 -20.54 -3.96 -7.82
CA ASP A 34 -20.67 -3.27 -9.09
C ASP A 34 -19.40 -2.47 -9.42
N ALA A 35 -18.90 -2.63 -10.65
CA ALA A 35 -17.65 -2.02 -11.10
C ALA A 35 -17.76 -0.51 -11.27
N GLU A 36 -18.90 0.00 -11.71
CA GLU A 36 -19.12 1.42 -11.95
C GLU A 36 -19.28 2.16 -10.63
N GLU A 37 -20.02 1.58 -9.68
CA GLU A 37 -20.16 2.08 -8.32
C GLU A 37 -18.81 2.12 -7.60
N MET A 38 -18.01 1.05 -7.73
CA MET A 38 -16.68 0.99 -7.14
C MET A 38 -15.78 2.08 -7.74
N CYS A 39 -15.73 2.21 -9.07
CA CYS A 39 -14.93 3.24 -9.72
C CYS A 39 -15.33 4.65 -9.24
N SER A 40 -16.63 4.90 -9.18
CA SER A 40 -17.19 6.16 -8.69
C SER A 40 -16.78 6.42 -7.24
N LEU A 41 -16.80 5.39 -6.39
CA LEU A 41 -16.40 5.47 -5.00
C LEU A 41 -14.91 5.79 -4.85
N VAL A 42 -14.02 5.09 -5.56
CA VAL A 42 -12.56 5.32 -5.49
C VAL A 42 -12.22 6.74 -5.95
N LEU A 43 -12.81 7.20 -7.05
CA LEU A 43 -12.58 8.55 -7.55
C LEU A 43 -13.13 9.61 -6.59
N LYS A 44 -14.32 9.37 -6.03
CA LYS A 44 -14.93 10.27 -5.05
C LYS A 44 -14.07 10.37 -3.78
N VAL A 45 -13.69 9.24 -3.18
CA VAL A 45 -12.84 9.22 -1.98
C VAL A 45 -11.52 9.92 -2.27
N SER A 46 -10.86 9.61 -3.39
CA SER A 46 -9.60 10.25 -3.77
C SER A 46 -9.71 11.77 -3.85
N LYS A 47 -10.83 12.29 -4.36
CA LYS A 47 -11.12 13.72 -4.45
C LYS A 47 -11.42 14.32 -3.07
N ASP A 48 -12.30 13.68 -2.30
CA ASP A 48 -12.77 14.17 -1.01
C ASP A 48 -11.64 14.16 0.04
N THR A 49 -10.72 13.21 -0.05
CA THR A 49 -9.59 13.06 0.89
C THR A 49 -8.27 13.60 0.34
N GLN A 50 -8.25 14.32 -0.79
CA GLN A 50 -7.01 14.81 -1.40
C GLN A 50 -6.14 15.65 -0.44
N ARG A 51 -6.79 16.40 0.47
CA ARG A 51 -6.11 17.21 1.49
C ARG A 51 -5.94 16.51 2.84
N ASN A 52 -6.55 15.33 2.98
CA ASN A 52 -6.48 14.57 4.22
C ASN A 52 -5.31 13.58 4.15
N THR A 53 -4.48 13.56 5.19
CA THR A 53 -3.42 12.55 5.30
C THR A 53 -4.03 11.29 5.90
N SER A 54 -4.01 10.17 5.18
CA SER A 54 -4.47 8.89 5.75
C SER A 54 -3.61 8.52 6.96
N SER A 55 -4.19 7.82 7.95
CA SER A 55 -3.44 7.30 9.10
C SER A 55 -2.24 6.48 8.65
N MET A 56 -2.45 5.61 7.64
CA MET A 56 -1.38 4.82 7.04
C MET A 56 -0.27 5.69 6.42
N LEU A 57 -0.61 6.81 5.76
CA LEU A 57 0.39 7.76 5.24
C LEU A 57 1.11 8.52 6.36
N ALA A 58 0.42 8.84 7.45
CA ALA A 58 1.03 9.45 8.63
C ALA A 58 2.01 8.49 9.31
N ASP A 59 1.62 7.22 9.46
CA ASP A 59 2.47 6.15 10.00
C ASP A 59 3.65 5.86 9.08
N PHE A 60 3.43 5.83 7.76
CA PHE A 60 4.48 5.70 6.76
C PHE A 60 5.51 6.83 6.88
N LYS A 61 5.07 8.08 6.93
CA LYS A 61 5.95 9.25 7.12
C LYS A 61 6.67 9.24 8.47
N ALA A 62 6.01 8.75 9.51
CA ALA A 62 6.56 8.64 10.86
C ALA A 62 7.33 7.33 11.10
N ARG A 63 7.55 6.51 10.07
CA ARG A 63 8.24 5.21 10.14
C ARG A 63 7.65 4.24 11.18
N ARG A 64 6.36 4.33 11.44
CA ARG A 64 5.65 3.42 12.35
C ARG A 64 5.16 2.17 11.62
N PRO A 65 4.78 1.11 12.35
CA PRO A 65 3.96 0.04 11.79
C PRO A 65 2.75 0.63 11.06
N THR A 66 2.45 0.09 9.87
CA THR A 66 1.35 0.53 9.02
C THR A 66 0.41 -0.65 8.89
N GLU A 67 -0.86 -0.37 8.65
CA GLU A 67 -1.89 -1.40 8.43
C GLU A 67 -1.84 -1.99 7.00
N ILE A 68 -0.71 -1.84 6.28
CA ILE A 68 -0.59 -2.26 4.87
C ILE A 68 -0.84 -3.78 4.70
N GLU A 69 -0.39 -4.58 5.66
CA GLU A 69 -0.62 -6.03 5.66
C GLU A 69 -2.08 -6.38 5.93
N ALA A 70 -2.77 -5.58 6.75
CA ALA A 70 -4.16 -5.82 7.09
C ALA A 70 -5.11 -5.55 5.90
N ILE A 71 -4.68 -4.71 4.95
CA ILE A 71 -5.48 -4.35 3.78
C ILE A 71 -4.93 -5.03 2.53
N ASN A 72 -3.81 -4.54 2.00
CA ASN A 72 -3.26 -5.03 0.73
C ASN A 72 -2.64 -6.42 0.87
N GLY A 73 -1.92 -6.67 1.97
CA GLY A 73 -1.38 -8.00 2.27
C GLY A 73 -2.49 -9.05 2.43
N TRP A 74 -3.59 -8.68 3.11
CA TRP A 74 -4.74 -9.56 3.26
C TRP A 74 -5.41 -9.86 1.92
N ILE A 75 -5.68 -8.84 1.08
CA ILE A 75 -6.25 -9.04 -0.27
C ILE A 75 -5.35 -9.96 -1.10
N ALA A 76 -4.04 -9.75 -1.08
CA ALA A 76 -3.07 -10.58 -1.80
C ALA A 76 -3.10 -12.04 -1.34
N SER A 77 -3.01 -12.26 -0.02
CA SER A 77 -3.07 -13.61 0.57
C SER A 77 -4.39 -14.30 0.25
N GLU A 78 -5.50 -13.56 0.30
CA GLU A 78 -6.81 -14.10 0.08
C GLU A 78 -7.05 -14.40 -1.41
N GLY A 79 -6.57 -13.54 -2.30
CA GLY A 79 -6.52 -13.79 -3.74
C GLY A 79 -5.79 -15.07 -4.08
N ALA A 80 -4.59 -15.27 -3.52
CA ALA A 80 -3.83 -16.51 -3.70
C ALA A 80 -4.62 -17.74 -3.22
N ARG A 81 -5.39 -17.63 -2.13
CA ARG A 81 -6.22 -18.71 -1.59
C ARG A 81 -7.36 -19.10 -2.53
N VAL A 82 -7.97 -18.13 -3.22
CA VAL A 82 -9.11 -18.34 -4.12
C VAL A 82 -8.71 -18.43 -5.60
N GLY A 83 -7.42 -18.36 -5.93
CA GLY A 83 -6.92 -18.47 -7.29
C GLY A 83 -7.00 -17.19 -8.12
N VAL A 84 -7.07 -16.02 -7.47
CA VAL A 84 -7.08 -14.70 -8.09
C VAL A 84 -5.72 -14.03 -7.87
N ALA A 85 -5.05 -13.63 -8.95
CA ALA A 85 -3.80 -12.87 -8.85
C ALA A 85 -4.08 -11.43 -8.43
N CYS A 86 -3.39 -10.96 -7.40
CA CYS A 86 -3.53 -9.61 -6.84
C CYS A 86 -2.20 -8.86 -6.84
N LEU A 87 -1.57 -8.78 -8.03
CA LEU A 87 -0.21 -8.29 -8.20
C LEU A 87 -0.02 -6.84 -7.75
N LEU A 88 -1.02 -5.97 -7.94
CA LEU A 88 -0.93 -4.58 -7.50
C LEU A 88 -1.00 -4.48 -5.98
N ASN A 89 -1.86 -5.27 -5.34
CA ASN A 89 -1.91 -5.37 -3.88
C ASN A 89 -0.61 -5.94 -3.30
N GLU A 90 -0.05 -6.98 -3.92
CA GLU A 90 1.27 -7.53 -3.57
C GLU A 90 2.37 -6.48 -3.68
N CYS A 91 2.49 -5.83 -4.85
CA CYS A 91 3.50 -4.79 -5.10
C CYS A 91 3.41 -3.64 -4.07
N LEU A 92 2.21 -3.21 -3.71
CA LEU A 92 2.03 -2.15 -2.72
C LEU A 92 2.44 -2.59 -1.31
N ALA A 93 2.07 -3.82 -0.91
CA ALA A 93 2.48 -4.36 0.37
C ALA A 93 4.01 -4.48 0.45
N ASP A 94 4.64 -5.02 -0.60
CA ASP A 94 6.09 -5.21 -0.69
C ASP A 94 6.83 -3.86 -0.65
N ALA A 95 6.40 -2.87 -1.44
CA ALA A 95 7.05 -1.56 -1.47
C ALA A 95 7.06 -0.87 -0.10
N VAL A 96 5.96 -0.95 0.66
CA VAL A 96 5.89 -0.38 2.02
C VAL A 96 6.71 -1.20 3.01
N ARG A 97 6.79 -2.52 2.84
CA ARG A 97 7.59 -3.42 3.69
C ARG A 97 9.08 -3.19 3.48
N GLU A 98 9.54 -3.12 2.24
CA GLU A 98 10.95 -2.92 1.90
C GLU A 98 11.48 -1.57 2.36
N GLN A 99 10.69 -0.51 2.22
CA GLN A 99 11.08 0.81 2.72
C GLN A 99 11.36 0.79 4.24
N LYS A 100 10.57 0.03 5.01
CA LYS A 100 10.79 -0.13 6.45
C LYS A 100 12.03 -0.96 6.75
N ALA A 101 12.23 -2.05 6.03
CA ALA A 101 13.42 -2.89 6.19
C ALA A 101 14.70 -2.09 5.90
N PHE A 102 14.68 -1.22 4.90
CA PHE A 102 15.79 -0.33 4.59
C PHE A 102 16.00 0.71 5.71
N ALA A 103 14.92 1.31 6.24
CA ALA A 103 15.01 2.29 7.32
C ALA A 103 15.58 1.68 8.63
N SER A 104 15.14 0.48 9.02
CA SER A 104 15.64 -0.20 10.21
C SER A 104 17.10 -0.62 10.07
N PHE A 105 17.51 -1.03 8.87
CA PHE A 105 18.91 -1.32 8.55
C PHE A 105 19.79 -0.07 8.71
N GLN A 106 19.37 1.08 8.20
CA GLN A 106 20.11 2.35 8.34
C GLN A 106 20.25 2.76 9.83
N GLU A 107 19.20 2.60 10.63
CA GLU A 107 19.24 2.91 12.08
C GLU A 107 20.22 2.01 12.84
N LEU A 108 20.33 0.73 12.45
CA LEU A 108 21.31 -0.20 13.00
C LEU A 108 22.74 0.18 12.59
N GLU A 109 22.96 0.52 11.31
CA GLU A 109 24.27 0.98 10.83
C GLU A 109 24.72 2.25 11.57
N ASP A 110 23.83 3.23 11.74
CA ASP A 110 24.11 4.47 12.47
C ASP A 110 24.46 4.19 13.95
N HIS A 111 23.77 3.23 14.58
CA HIS A 111 24.05 2.83 15.96
C HIS A 111 25.42 2.15 16.10
N ILE A 112 25.76 1.23 15.18
CA ILE A 112 27.05 0.56 15.14
C ILE A 112 28.18 1.57 14.88
N ALA A 113 27.99 2.49 13.94
CA ALA A 113 28.95 3.56 13.64
C ALA A 113 29.19 4.44 14.88
N HIS A 114 28.14 4.80 15.62
CA HIS A 114 28.26 5.55 16.87
C HIS A 114 29.04 4.77 17.94
N MET A 115 28.78 3.46 18.11
CA MET A 115 29.53 2.62 19.06
C MET A 115 31.03 2.53 18.71
N LEU A 116 31.37 2.40 17.43
CA LEU A 116 32.77 2.32 16.97
C LEU A 116 33.52 3.65 17.14
N VAL A 117 32.82 4.79 16.98
CA VAL A 117 33.41 6.13 17.18
C VAL A 117 33.59 6.45 18.67
N VAL A 118 32.68 6.01 19.55
CA VAL A 118 32.80 6.25 21.00
C VAL A 118 33.75 5.25 21.67
N GLY A 119 33.87 4.02 21.14
CA GLY A 119 34.76 2.98 21.66
C GLY A 119 36.25 3.15 21.34
N THR A 120 36.65 4.13 20.53
CA THR A 120 38.05 4.43 20.19
C THR A 120 38.69 5.49 21.09
N ARG A 121 37.98 5.98 22.12
CA ARG A 121 38.54 6.82 23.19
C ARG A 121 38.79 5.98 24.44
N GLY A 122 39.81 5.11 24.37
CA GLY A 122 40.39 4.38 25.49
C GLY A 122 41.90 4.51 25.46
#